data_AF-A0A6L7QF45-F1
#
_entry.id   AF-A0A6L7QF45-F1
#
_cell.length_a   1.000
_cell.length_b   1.000
_cell.length_c   1.000
_cell.angle_alpha   90.00
_cell.angle_beta   90.00
_cell.angle_gamma   90.00
#
_symmetry.space_group_name_H-M   'P 1'
#
loop_
_entity.id
_entity.type
_entity.pdbx_description
1 polymer ?
#
loop_
_entity_poly.entity_id
_entity_poly.type
_entity_poly.pdbx_seq_one_letter_code
_entity_poly.pdbx_strand_id
1 'polypeptide(L)'
;MSIASVLLVLLACSASADQLRFASMRDWRDWQVPMGAVKIASTGAIQPMRIQKDVDAVLDATALGGGIRRAGSNPRDATALLDGDPATGWAPSPDDDPDDWFVEIDLGRSVSAHSIALIFADDAPPFELFDLLISSGEPQLDQVANPIEGSLIYRIKERFKENARHRVAFAPG
;
A
#
# COMPACT_ATOMS: atom_id res chain seq x y z
N MET A 1 27.27 59.52 54.57
CA MET A 1 27.28 58.34 53.69
C MET A 1 26.91 57.13 54.53
N SER A 2 25.71 56.58 54.37
CA SER A 2 25.36 55.26 54.89
C SER A 2 24.37 54.62 53.91
N ILE A 3 24.75 53.43 53.44
CA ILE A 3 24.17 52.72 52.30
C ILE A 3 22.95 51.93 52.79
N ALA A 4 21.76 52.24 52.27
CA ALA A 4 20.57 51.44 52.51
C ALA A 4 20.69 50.12 51.74
N SER A 5 20.83 49.02 52.47
CA SER A 5 20.84 47.66 51.91
C SER A 5 19.40 47.21 51.69
N VAL A 6 18.99 47.03 50.43
CA VAL A 6 17.73 46.40 50.06
C VAL A 6 17.95 44.89 50.04
N LEU A 7 17.30 44.19 50.97
CA LEU A 7 17.32 42.72 51.03
C LEU A 7 16.27 42.18 50.05
N LEU A 8 16.71 41.68 48.90
CA LEU A 8 15.86 41.03 47.90
C LEU A 8 15.62 39.57 48.33
N VAL A 9 14.47 39.30 48.95
CA VAL A 9 14.05 37.93 49.30
C VAL A 9 13.54 37.25 48.02
N LEU A 10 14.36 36.35 47.46
CA LEU A 10 13.96 35.44 46.38
C LEU A 10 12.99 34.39 46.93
N LEU A 11 11.69 34.61 46.73
CA LEU A 11 10.66 33.59 46.90
C LEU A 11 10.83 32.53 45.80
N ALA A 12 11.51 31.42 46.12
CA ALA A 12 11.54 30.23 45.29
C ALA A 12 10.16 29.55 45.37
N CYS A 13 9.26 29.93 44.47
CA CYS A 13 7.99 29.25 44.29
C CYS A 13 8.25 27.91 43.59
N SER A 14 7.91 26.79 44.22
CA SER A 14 7.97 25.47 43.59
C SER A 14 6.95 25.42 42.45
N ALA A 15 7.41 25.54 41.20
CA ALA A 15 6.57 25.30 40.04
C ALA A 15 6.32 23.79 39.90
N SER A 16 5.07 23.35 39.99
CA SER A 16 4.68 21.98 39.62
C SER A 16 4.44 21.95 38.11
N ALA A 17 5.08 21.01 37.42
CA ALA A 17 4.83 20.74 36.01
C ALA A 17 4.14 19.39 35.90
N ASP A 18 2.97 19.35 35.26
CA ASP A 18 2.32 18.11 34.88
C ASP A 18 2.91 17.57 33.57
N GLN A 19 3.14 16.26 33.53
CA GLN A 19 3.59 15.55 32.34
C GLN A 19 2.52 14.55 31.89
N LEU A 20 1.93 14.81 30.72
CA LEU A 20 1.15 13.82 30.00
C LEU A 20 2.11 12.98 29.16
N ARG A 21 2.20 11.67 29.45
CA ARG A 21 3.12 10.75 28.78
C ARG A 21 2.38 9.58 28.18
N PHE A 22 2.59 9.35 26.89
CA PHE A 22 2.17 8.15 26.16
C PHE A 22 3.40 7.30 25.91
N ALA A 23 3.55 6.20 26.65
CA ALA A 23 4.77 5.38 26.61
C ALA A 23 4.51 3.90 26.90
N SER A 24 3.24 3.46 26.92
CA SER A 24 2.86 2.07 27.15
C SER A 24 2.03 1.52 25.99
N MET A 25 2.07 0.20 25.80
CA MET A 25 1.19 -0.50 24.84
C MET A 25 -0.31 -0.24 25.08
N ARG A 26 -0.71 0.05 26.33
CA ARG A 26 -2.10 0.37 26.65
C ARG A 26 -2.48 1.74 26.11
N ASP A 27 -1.56 2.71 26.13
CA ASP A 27 -1.82 4.08 25.70
C ASP A 27 -2.14 4.16 24.20
N TRP A 28 -1.58 3.23 23.42
CA TRP A 28 -1.75 3.16 21.98
C TRP A 28 -2.91 2.28 21.51
N ARG A 29 -3.56 1.52 22.42
CA ARG A 29 -4.64 0.60 22.05
C ARG A 29 -5.84 1.31 21.43
N ASP A 30 -6.10 2.52 21.88
CA ASP A 30 -7.24 3.32 21.44
C ASP A 30 -6.94 4.09 20.14
N TRP A 31 -5.70 4.00 19.64
CA TRP A 31 -5.25 4.73 18.45
C TRP A 31 -5.27 3.81 17.22
N GLN A 32 -5.87 4.28 16.13
CA GLN A 32 -5.69 3.65 14.82
C GLN A 32 -4.30 4.00 14.29
N VAL A 33 -3.37 3.07 14.46
CA VAL A 33 -2.00 3.20 13.93
C VAL A 33 -1.97 2.75 12.46
N PRO A 34 -1.31 3.49 11.56
CA PRO A 34 -1.21 3.09 10.16
C PRO A 34 -0.44 1.76 10.05
N MET A 35 -1.12 0.73 9.57
CA MET A 35 -0.55 -0.59 9.36
C MET A 35 0.66 -0.50 8.41
N GLY A 36 1.73 -1.23 8.73
CA GLY A 36 2.92 -1.29 7.89
C GLY A 36 3.86 -0.08 7.95
N ALA A 37 3.46 1.05 8.54
CA ALA A 37 4.32 2.22 8.70
C ALA A 37 5.07 2.24 10.04
N VAL A 38 4.41 1.77 11.10
CA VAL A 38 4.95 1.78 12.46
C VAL A 38 4.68 0.47 13.18
N LYS A 39 5.60 0.09 14.07
CA LYS A 39 5.42 -1.00 15.02
C LYS A 39 5.50 -0.45 16.44
N ILE A 40 4.62 -0.93 17.32
CA ILE A 40 4.66 -0.60 18.74
C ILE A 40 5.43 -1.71 19.45
N ALA A 41 6.60 -1.36 20.01
CA ALA A 41 7.39 -2.28 20.80
C ALA A 41 6.63 -2.68 22.08
N SER A 42 6.96 -3.83 22.66
CA SER A 42 6.41 -4.25 23.96
C SER A 42 6.67 -3.24 25.09
N THR A 43 7.71 -2.41 24.94
CA THR A 43 8.06 -1.30 25.82
C THR A 43 7.15 -0.07 25.67
N GLY A 44 6.22 -0.07 24.70
CA GLY A 44 5.37 1.08 24.36
C GLY A 44 6.05 2.13 23.47
N ALA A 45 7.26 1.87 22.98
CA ALA A 45 7.92 2.74 22.01
C ALA A 45 7.33 2.54 20.60
N ILE A 46 6.99 3.64 19.92
CA ILE A 46 6.67 3.63 18.49
C ILE A 46 7.98 3.58 17.71
N GLN A 47 8.11 2.63 16.79
CA GLN A 47 9.27 2.49 15.93
C GLN A 47 8.85 2.50 14.46
N PRO A 48 9.60 3.17 13.58
CA PRO A 48 9.36 3.06 12.16
C PRO A 48 9.57 1.61 11.70
N MET A 49 8.71 1.17 10.80
CA MET A 49 8.95 -0.05 10.03
C MET A 49 10.06 0.24 9.01
N ARG A 50 11.02 -0.69 8.89
CA ARG A 50 12.04 -0.59 7.84
C ARG A 50 11.38 -0.88 6.51
N ILE A 51 11.43 0.07 5.58
CA ILE A 51 11.05 -0.15 4.18
C ILE A 51 12.17 -0.95 3.53
N GLN A 52 11.88 -2.19 3.15
CA GLN A 52 12.79 -3.00 2.35
C GLN A 52 12.71 -2.54 0.89
N LYS A 53 13.85 -2.57 0.21
CA LYS A 53 13.93 -2.34 -1.24
C LYS A 53 14.04 -3.68 -1.95
N ASP A 54 13.74 -3.68 -3.24
CA ASP A 54 13.90 -4.86 -4.11
C ASP A 54 13.11 -6.07 -3.58
N VAL A 55 11.90 -5.80 -3.10
CA VAL A 55 10.94 -6.82 -2.66
C VAL A 55 9.87 -6.99 -3.72
N ASP A 56 9.39 -8.23 -3.86
CA ASP A 56 8.14 -8.49 -4.57
C ASP A 56 6.97 -8.07 -3.67
N ALA A 57 6.31 -6.98 -4.07
CA ALA A 57 5.24 -6.38 -3.28
C ALA A 57 3.93 -7.19 -3.31
N VAL A 58 3.83 -8.17 -4.21
CA VAL A 58 2.62 -8.98 -4.38
C VAL A 58 2.56 -10.09 -3.32
N LEU A 59 3.70 -10.66 -2.93
CA LEU A 59 3.78 -11.82 -2.03
C LEU A 59 3.21 -11.57 -0.63
N ASP A 60 3.21 -10.33 -0.15
CA ASP A 60 2.68 -9.94 1.15
C ASP A 60 1.38 -9.11 1.07
N ALA A 61 0.84 -8.90 -0.13
CA ALA A 61 -0.33 -8.05 -0.36
C ALA A 61 -1.54 -8.47 0.50
N THR A 62 -1.87 -9.76 0.52
CA THR A 62 -2.99 -10.29 1.32
C THR A 62 -2.78 -10.09 2.82
N ALA A 63 -1.55 -10.29 3.32
CA ALA A 63 -1.24 -10.09 4.74
C ALA A 63 -1.35 -8.62 5.19
N LEU A 64 -1.28 -7.69 4.23
CA LEU A 64 -1.40 -6.25 4.44
C LEU A 64 -2.81 -5.72 4.16
N GLY A 65 -3.78 -6.60 3.93
CA GLY A 65 -5.18 -6.23 3.69
C GLY A 65 -5.52 -5.93 2.22
N GLY A 66 -4.60 -6.19 1.30
CA GLY A 66 -4.85 -6.21 -0.14
C GLY A 66 -5.27 -7.59 -0.65
N GLY A 67 -4.97 -7.86 -1.92
CA GLY A 67 -5.25 -9.11 -2.62
C GLY A 67 -5.88 -8.86 -4.00
N ILE A 68 -6.63 -9.85 -4.49
CA ILE A 68 -7.42 -9.68 -5.71
C ILE A 68 -8.61 -8.77 -5.39
N ARG A 69 -8.59 -7.55 -5.91
CA ARG A 69 -9.68 -6.58 -5.75
C ARG A 69 -10.85 -6.92 -6.66
N ARG A 70 -10.57 -7.27 -7.91
CA ARG A 70 -11.55 -7.72 -8.90
C ARG A 70 -10.90 -8.69 -9.89
N ALA A 71 -11.68 -9.63 -10.39
CA ALA A 71 -11.34 -10.42 -11.56
C ALA A 71 -12.63 -10.55 -12.37
N GLY A 72 -12.65 -10.01 -13.60
CA GLY A 72 -13.84 -10.06 -14.45
C GLY A 72 -14.12 -11.48 -14.95
N SER A 73 -13.05 -12.21 -15.26
CA SER A 73 -13.10 -13.60 -15.70
C SER A 73 -12.28 -14.52 -14.78
N ASN A 74 -12.69 -15.78 -14.69
CA ASN A 74 -12.06 -16.83 -13.87
C ASN A 74 -11.54 -16.37 -12.49
N PRO A 75 -12.41 -15.86 -11.59
CA PRO A 75 -11.98 -15.34 -10.29
C PRO A 75 -11.43 -16.41 -9.34
N ARG A 76 -11.67 -17.70 -9.64
CA ARG A 76 -11.19 -18.82 -8.81
C ARG A 76 -9.67 -18.94 -8.82
N ASP A 77 -9.06 -18.67 -9.96
CA ASP A 77 -7.62 -18.84 -10.14
C ASP A 77 -6.85 -17.52 -9.93
N ALA A 78 -7.55 -16.39 -9.80
CA ALA A 78 -6.92 -15.07 -9.71
C ALA A 78 -5.94 -14.96 -8.52
N THR A 79 -6.17 -15.66 -7.40
CA THR A 79 -5.27 -15.62 -6.24
C THR A 79 -3.92 -16.28 -6.50
N ALA A 80 -3.79 -17.13 -7.53
CA ALA A 80 -2.52 -17.69 -7.95
C ALA A 80 -1.52 -16.61 -8.41
N LEU A 81 -2.01 -15.45 -8.87
CA LEU A 81 -1.15 -14.31 -9.21
C LEU A 81 -0.39 -13.73 -8.00
N LEU A 82 -0.72 -14.15 -6.77
CA LEU A 82 -0.15 -13.62 -5.53
C LEU A 82 0.80 -14.59 -4.81
N ASP A 83 0.91 -15.84 -5.27
CA ASP A 83 1.60 -16.90 -4.51
C ASP A 83 3.11 -16.99 -4.79
N GLY A 84 3.59 -16.36 -5.88
CA GLY A 84 4.99 -16.38 -6.29
C GLY A 84 5.44 -17.66 -7.00
N ASP A 85 4.53 -18.59 -7.30
CA ASP A 85 4.82 -19.82 -8.02
C ASP A 85 4.61 -19.61 -9.53
N PRO A 86 5.67 -19.65 -10.37
CA PRO A 86 5.51 -19.48 -11.81
C PRO A 86 4.83 -20.67 -12.50
N ALA A 87 4.57 -21.78 -11.78
CA ALA A 87 3.83 -22.92 -12.30
C ALA A 87 2.30 -22.80 -12.10
N THR A 88 1.85 -21.83 -11.30
CA THR A 88 0.44 -21.48 -11.14
C THR A 88 0.17 -20.16 -11.86
N GLY A 89 -1.10 -19.85 -12.09
CA GLY A 89 -1.45 -18.60 -12.74
C GLY A 89 -2.94 -18.44 -12.95
N TRP A 90 -3.28 -17.36 -13.65
CA TRP A 90 -4.64 -17.04 -14.03
C TRP A 90 -4.74 -16.95 -15.56
N ALA A 91 -5.82 -17.52 -16.10
CA ALA A 91 -6.24 -17.31 -17.47
C ALA A 91 -7.75 -17.03 -17.47
N PRO A 92 -8.24 -16.11 -18.32
CA PRO A 92 -9.66 -15.88 -18.48
C PRO A 92 -10.34 -17.12 -19.08
N SER A 93 -11.64 -17.26 -18.83
CA SER A 93 -12.49 -18.20 -19.55
C SER A 93 -12.59 -17.75 -21.01
N PRO A 94 -12.38 -18.65 -21.99
CA PRO A 94 -12.53 -18.31 -23.41
C PRO A 94 -13.98 -18.00 -23.80
N ASP A 95 -14.95 -18.37 -22.97
CA ASP A 95 -16.38 -18.12 -23.20
C ASP A 95 -16.85 -16.76 -22.67
N ASP A 96 -16.03 -16.06 -21.87
CA ASP A 96 -16.36 -14.74 -21.32
C ASP A 96 -16.05 -13.64 -22.36
N ASP A 97 -16.75 -12.51 -22.28
CA ASP A 97 -16.47 -11.34 -23.12
C ASP A 97 -15.02 -10.87 -22.89
N PRO A 98 -14.23 -10.59 -23.95
CA PRO A 98 -12.88 -10.05 -23.80
C PRO A 98 -12.78 -8.79 -22.94
N ASP A 99 -13.85 -7.98 -22.85
CA ASP A 99 -13.89 -6.82 -21.95
C ASP A 99 -13.85 -7.21 -20.46
N ASP A 100 -14.21 -8.45 -20.12
CA ASP A 100 -14.14 -9.03 -18.77
C ASP A 100 -12.78 -9.71 -18.49
N TRP A 101 -11.87 -9.76 -19.46
CA TRP A 101 -10.56 -10.42 -19.31
C TRP A 101 -9.56 -9.51 -18.57
N PHE A 102 -9.85 -9.26 -17.29
CA PHE A 102 -8.96 -8.49 -16.42
C PHE A 102 -8.88 -9.07 -15.01
N VAL A 103 -7.74 -8.81 -14.37
CA VAL A 103 -7.55 -8.93 -12.93
C VAL A 103 -7.02 -7.61 -12.40
N GLU A 104 -7.53 -7.20 -11.26
CA GLU A 104 -7.12 -6.02 -10.53
C GLU A 104 -6.59 -6.42 -9.16
N ILE A 105 -5.34 -6.02 -8.87
CA ILE A 105 -4.62 -6.38 -7.65
C ILE A 105 -4.48 -5.14 -6.76
N ASP A 106 -4.93 -5.24 -5.51
CA ASP A 106 -4.65 -4.29 -4.45
C ASP A 106 -3.45 -4.79 -3.65
N LEU A 107 -2.40 -3.97 -3.51
CA LEU A 107 -1.19 -4.33 -2.77
C LEU A 107 -1.33 -4.15 -1.25
N GLY A 108 -2.48 -3.64 -0.77
CA GLY A 108 -2.77 -3.38 0.65
C GLY A 108 -1.97 -2.20 1.23
N ARG A 109 -1.16 -1.54 0.41
CA ARG A 109 -0.29 -0.41 0.78
C ARG A 109 0.09 0.40 -0.46
N SER A 110 0.56 1.63 -0.23
CA SER A 110 1.25 2.37 -1.27
C SER A 110 2.64 1.77 -1.53
N VAL A 111 2.94 1.51 -2.81
CA VAL A 111 4.22 0.94 -3.26
C VAL A 111 4.85 1.89 -4.28
N SER A 112 6.10 2.28 -4.02
CA SER A 112 6.94 2.93 -5.04
C SER A 112 7.62 1.83 -5.83
N ALA A 113 6.96 1.34 -6.87
CA ALA A 113 7.44 0.24 -7.68
C ALA A 113 8.63 0.69 -8.54
N HIS A 114 9.77 0.00 -8.46
CA HIS A 114 10.87 0.21 -9.40
C HIS A 114 10.56 -0.38 -10.77
N SER A 115 9.89 -1.54 -10.78
CA SER A 115 9.39 -2.20 -11.98
C SER A 115 8.17 -3.04 -11.64
N ILE A 116 7.30 -3.21 -12.62
CA ILE A 116 6.20 -4.18 -12.64
C ILE A 116 6.57 -5.20 -13.71
N ALA A 117 6.67 -6.47 -13.32
CA ALA A 117 6.91 -7.57 -14.23
C ALA A 117 5.62 -8.35 -14.47
N LEU A 118 5.27 -8.55 -15.74
CA LEU A 118 4.20 -9.44 -16.18
C LEU A 118 4.87 -10.69 -16.77
N ILE A 119 4.50 -11.85 -16.26
CA ILE A 119 5.03 -13.15 -16.66
C ILE A 119 3.86 -13.95 -17.23
N PHE A 120 3.95 -14.35 -18.49
CA PHE A 120 2.97 -15.18 -19.18
C PHE A 120 3.48 -16.62 -19.24
N ALA A 121 2.56 -17.58 -19.10
CA ALA A 121 2.89 -19.01 -19.07
C ALA A 121 3.65 -19.43 -20.33
N ASP A 122 4.76 -20.18 -20.18
CA ASP A 122 5.62 -20.58 -21.30
C ASP A 122 4.97 -21.61 -22.25
N ASP A 123 3.92 -22.29 -21.79
CA ASP A 123 3.20 -23.34 -22.52
C ASP A 123 1.94 -22.84 -23.25
N ALA A 124 1.66 -21.53 -23.19
CA ALA A 124 0.53 -20.90 -23.87
C ALA A 124 0.95 -19.58 -24.56
N PRO A 125 0.32 -19.17 -25.67
CA PRO A 125 0.60 -17.86 -26.26
C PRO A 125 0.35 -16.72 -25.26
N PRO A 126 1.26 -15.73 -25.14
CA PRO A 126 1.02 -14.57 -24.31
C PRO A 126 -0.10 -13.70 -24.91
N PHE A 127 -0.70 -12.82 -24.09
CA PHE A 127 -1.61 -11.82 -24.64
C PHE A 127 -0.84 -10.89 -25.58
N GLU A 128 -1.28 -10.82 -26.84
CA GLU A 128 -0.68 -9.96 -27.86
C GLU A 128 -1.06 -8.48 -27.68
N LEU A 129 -2.25 -8.22 -27.14
CA LEU A 129 -2.80 -6.88 -26.88
C LEU A 129 -3.41 -6.83 -25.49
N PHE A 130 -2.91 -5.94 -24.64
CA PHE A 130 -3.44 -5.73 -23.30
C PHE A 130 -3.04 -4.35 -22.75
N ASP A 131 -3.76 -3.90 -21.73
CA ASP A 131 -3.48 -2.66 -21.01
C ASP A 131 -2.99 -2.95 -19.58
N LEU A 132 -1.90 -2.31 -19.17
CA LEU A 132 -1.47 -2.23 -17.77
C LEU A 132 -1.95 -0.89 -17.19
N LEU A 133 -2.81 -0.96 -16.18
CA LEU A 133 -3.38 0.20 -15.50
C LEU A 133 -2.83 0.29 -14.08
N ILE A 134 -2.38 1.47 -13.66
CA ILE A 134 -1.82 1.68 -12.30
C ILE A 134 -2.57 2.81 -11.60
N SER A 135 -3.00 2.55 -10.37
CA SER A 135 -3.64 3.49 -9.47
C SER A 135 -2.81 3.67 -8.20
N SER A 136 -2.85 4.89 -7.64
CA SER A 136 -2.36 5.19 -6.28
C SER A 136 -3.37 4.83 -5.19
N GLY A 137 -4.52 4.25 -5.55
CA GLY A 137 -5.64 4.00 -4.63
C GLY A 137 -6.61 5.18 -4.50
N GLU A 138 -6.39 6.26 -5.24
CA GLU A 138 -7.25 7.44 -5.23
C GLU A 138 -8.63 7.12 -5.85
N PRO A 139 -9.74 7.36 -5.13
CA PRO A 139 -11.08 7.20 -5.67
C PRO A 139 -11.42 8.35 -6.62
N GLN A 140 -12.35 8.10 -7.55
CA GLN A 140 -13.00 9.17 -8.29
C GLN A 140 -13.90 9.98 -7.35
N LEU A 141 -14.10 11.25 -7.67
CA LEU A 141 -14.97 12.14 -6.91
C LEU A 141 -16.24 12.46 -7.70
N ASP A 142 -17.37 12.60 -7.00
CA ASP A 142 -18.63 13.07 -7.57
C ASP A 142 -18.63 14.60 -7.80
N GLN A 143 -19.76 15.14 -8.25
CA GLN A 143 -19.89 16.58 -8.55
C GLN A 143 -19.73 17.50 -7.33
N VAL A 144 -19.85 16.98 -6.12
CA VAL A 144 -19.73 17.72 -4.85
C VAL A 144 -18.50 17.26 -4.05
N ALA A 145 -17.56 16.60 -4.71
CA ALA A 145 -16.27 16.14 -4.17
C ALA A 145 -16.33 15.00 -3.14
N ASN A 146 -17.40 14.20 -3.11
CA ASN A 146 -17.41 12.96 -2.33
C ASN A 146 -16.70 11.83 -3.08
N PRO A 147 -15.93 10.97 -2.38
CA PRO A 147 -15.42 9.73 -2.97
C PRO A 147 -16.54 8.83 -3.49
N ILE A 148 -16.41 8.37 -4.73
CA ILE A 148 -17.28 7.36 -5.31
C ILE A 148 -16.76 5.99 -4.84
N GLU A 149 -17.55 5.30 -4.03
CA GLU A 149 -17.21 4.00 -3.48
C GLU A 149 -16.89 2.98 -4.59
N GLY A 150 -15.83 2.19 -4.39
CA GLY A 150 -15.39 1.19 -5.37
C GLY A 150 -14.79 1.75 -6.66
N SER A 151 -14.67 3.07 -6.82
CA SER A 151 -13.99 3.68 -7.96
C SER A 151 -12.49 3.85 -7.70
N LEU A 152 -11.70 3.85 -8.77
CA LEU A 152 -10.28 4.20 -8.74
C LEU A 152 -9.94 5.10 -9.93
N ILE A 153 -8.97 5.98 -9.72
CA ILE A 153 -8.31 6.74 -10.76
C ILE A 153 -7.06 5.96 -11.19
N TYR A 154 -7.02 5.56 -12.46
CA TYR A 154 -5.84 4.96 -13.08
C TYR A 154 -5.05 6.04 -13.82
N ARG A 155 -4.00 6.54 -13.17
CA ARG A 155 -3.19 7.66 -13.69
C ARG A 155 -2.20 7.20 -14.76
N ILE A 156 -1.70 5.98 -14.65
CA ILE A 156 -0.82 5.37 -15.65
C ILE A 156 -1.63 4.31 -16.38
N LYS A 157 -1.57 4.36 -17.72
CA LYS A 157 -2.15 3.37 -18.62
C LYS A 157 -1.14 3.10 -19.72
N GLU A 158 -0.58 1.90 -19.72
CA GLU A 158 0.37 1.47 -20.74
C GLU A 158 -0.30 0.41 -21.61
N ARG A 159 -0.28 0.61 -22.93
CA ARG A 159 -0.86 -0.35 -23.88
C ARG A 159 0.24 -1.13 -24.57
N PHE A 160 0.23 -2.45 -24.38
CA PHE A 160 1.10 -3.37 -25.09
C PHE A 160 0.40 -3.88 -26.35
N LYS A 161 1.11 -3.91 -27.47
CA LYS A 161 0.60 -4.37 -28.76
C LYS A 161 1.60 -5.34 -29.38
N GLU A 162 1.10 -6.31 -30.13
CA GLU A 162 1.90 -7.33 -30.83
C GLU A 162 2.91 -8.00 -29.86
N ASN A 163 2.52 -8.19 -28.60
CA ASN A 163 3.38 -8.79 -27.61
C ASN A 163 3.55 -10.29 -27.87
N ALA A 164 4.76 -10.67 -28.30
CA ALA A 164 5.18 -12.06 -28.44
C ALA A 164 6.09 -12.52 -27.28
N ARG A 165 6.21 -11.74 -26.19
CA ARG A 165 7.12 -12.03 -25.08
C ARG A 165 6.35 -12.66 -23.92
N HIS A 166 6.96 -13.68 -23.32
CA HIS A 166 6.48 -14.29 -22.07
C HIS A 166 6.89 -13.49 -20.81
N ARG A 167 7.77 -12.49 -20.97
CA ARG A 167 8.11 -11.58 -19.88
C ARG A 167 8.13 -10.14 -20.38
N VAL A 168 7.37 -9.30 -19.70
CA VAL A 168 7.31 -7.86 -19.93
C VAL A 168 7.66 -7.17 -18.62
N ALA A 169 8.55 -6.17 -18.69
CA ALA A 169 8.88 -5.33 -17.55
C ALA A 169 8.51 -3.89 -17.88
N PHE A 170 7.74 -3.26 -17.00
CA PHE A 170 7.37 -1.85 -17.07
C PHE A 170 7.99 -1.12 -15.89
N ALA A 171 8.54 0.07 -16.11
CA ALA A 171 9.05 0.92 -15.03
C ALA A 171 8.12 2.13 -14.91
N PRO A 172 7.29 2.24 -13.86
CA PRO A 172 6.49 3.43 -13.65
C PRO A 172 7.45 4.59 -13.33
N GLY A 173 7.37 5.65 -14.14
CA GLY A 173 8.21 6.85 -14.02
C GLY A 173 7.84 7.76 -12.86
#